data_AF-A0A2V9KX77-F1
#
_entry.id   AF-A0A2V9KX77-F1
#
_cell.length_a   1.000
_cell.length_b   1.000
_cell.length_c   1.000
_cell.angle_alpha   90.00
_cell.angle_beta   90.00
_cell.angle_gamma   90.00
#
_symmetry.space_group_name_H-M   'P 1'
#
loop_
_entity.id
_entity.type
_entity.pdbx_description
1 polymer ?
#
loop_
_entity_poly.entity_id
_entity_poly.type
_entity_poly.pdbx_seq_one_letter_code
_entity_poly.pdbx_strand_id
1 'polypeptide(L)'
;MSLLTSASYPASNLEPYVDASEAARFLKIHPKTLMRLARERLVPAYSFNDGARHHWRFLKSELDIWMRSRVNSISHPVRSVS
;
A
#
# COMPACT_ATOMS: atom_id res chain seq x y z
N MET A 1 -17.35 28.36 33.55
CA MET A 1 -16.22 27.60 34.14
C MET A 1 -16.52 26.13 33.88
N SER A 2 -15.83 25.37 33.02
CA SER A 2 -14.51 25.50 32.43
C SER A 2 -14.50 24.79 31.07
N LEU A 3 -13.86 25.39 30.06
CA LEU A 3 -13.60 24.75 28.77
C LEU A 3 -12.40 23.82 28.94
N LEU A 4 -12.60 22.50 28.88
CA LEU A 4 -11.50 21.57 28.67
C LEU A 4 -11.14 21.60 27.19
N THR A 5 -10.19 22.48 26.86
CA THR A 5 -9.42 22.37 25.62
C THR A 5 -8.69 21.02 25.68
N SER A 6 -9.24 20.03 24.99
CA SER A 6 -8.53 18.77 24.78
C SER A 6 -7.37 19.15 23.88
N ALA A 7 -6.17 19.21 24.47
CA ALA A 7 -4.94 19.43 23.75
C ALA A 7 -4.92 18.46 22.55
N SER A 8 -5.18 19.01 21.37
CA SER A 8 -4.89 18.35 20.10
C SER A 8 -3.39 18.23 20.08
N TYR A 9 -2.85 17.16 20.67
CA TYR A 9 -1.58 16.63 20.21
C TYR A 9 -1.70 16.62 18.68
N PRO A 10 -0.75 17.21 17.93
CA PRO A 10 -0.66 16.89 16.52
C PRO A 10 -0.32 15.40 16.51
N ALA A 11 -1.36 14.56 16.58
CA ALA A 11 -1.30 13.18 16.17
C ALA A 11 -0.73 13.31 14.78
N SER A 12 0.56 13.01 14.69
CA SER A 12 1.33 13.07 13.48
C SER A 12 0.46 12.44 12.40
N ASN A 13 0.30 13.11 11.25
CA ASN A 13 -0.52 12.69 10.10
C ASN A 13 0.02 11.39 9.44
N LEU A 14 0.56 10.47 10.25
CA LEU A 14 1.11 9.20 9.87
C LEU A 14 -0.05 8.31 9.42
N GLU A 15 0.03 7.92 8.15
CA GLU A 15 -0.88 6.94 7.61
C GLU A 15 -0.65 5.58 8.31
N PRO A 16 -1.71 4.92 8.79
CA PRO A 16 -1.57 3.61 9.43
C PRO A 16 -1.21 2.53 8.42
N TYR A 17 -0.31 1.63 8.84
CA TYR A 17 0.02 0.43 8.08
C TYR A 17 -1.12 -0.58 8.10
N VAL A 18 -1.46 -1.11 6.94
CA VAL A 18 -2.49 -2.14 6.77
C VAL A 18 -1.88 -3.52 6.51
N ASP A 19 -2.66 -4.56 6.76
CA ASP A 19 -2.29 -5.94 6.46
C ASP A 19 -2.49 -6.30 4.98
N ALA A 20 -2.08 -7.51 4.59
CA ALA A 20 -2.21 -7.99 3.22
C ALA A 20 -3.67 -8.14 2.74
N SER A 21 -4.61 -8.42 3.66
CA SER A 21 -6.03 -8.58 3.30
C SER A 21 -6.68 -7.25 2.99
N GLU A 22 -6.43 -6.24 3.83
CA GLU A 22 -6.90 -4.87 3.64
C GLU A 22 -6.28 -4.22 2.41
N ALA A 23 -4.97 -4.37 2.23
CA ALA A 23 -4.26 -3.88 1.05
C ALA A 23 -4.76 -4.53 -0.26
N ALA A 24 -4.99 -5.85 -0.25
CA ALA A 24 -5.50 -6.55 -1.43
C ALA A 24 -6.92 -6.12 -1.78
N ARG A 25 -7.77 -5.87 -0.76
CA ARG A 25 -9.11 -5.32 -0.94
C ARG A 25 -9.07 -3.90 -1.53
N PHE A 26 -8.13 -3.08 -1.09
CA PHE A 26 -7.92 -1.73 -1.63
C PHE A 26 -7.56 -1.77 -3.12
N LEU A 27 -6.63 -2.67 -3.49
CA LEU A 27 -6.19 -2.86 -4.88
C LEU A 27 -7.16 -3.70 -5.75
N LYS A 28 -8.22 -4.27 -5.16
CA LYS A 28 -9.15 -5.19 -5.81
C LYS A 28 -8.47 -6.42 -6.45
N ILE A 29 -7.46 -6.97 -5.78
CA ILE A 29 -6.77 -8.20 -6.18
C ILE A 29 -6.86 -9.27 -5.09
N HIS A 30 -6.54 -10.52 -5.43
CA HIS A 30 -6.51 -11.61 -4.46
C HIS A 30 -5.31 -11.47 -3.48
N PRO A 31 -5.48 -11.67 -2.16
CA PRO A 31 -4.39 -11.52 -1.18
C PRO A 31 -3.13 -12.34 -1.48
N LYS A 32 -3.30 -13.59 -1.96
CA LYS A 32 -2.15 -14.43 -2.41
C LYS A 32 -1.33 -13.74 -3.51
N THR A 33 -1.97 -13.04 -4.44
CA THR A 33 -1.27 -12.29 -5.49
C THR A 33 -0.49 -11.13 -4.89
N LEU A 34 -1.09 -10.36 -3.98
CA LEU A 34 -0.39 -9.27 -3.30
C LEU A 34 0.82 -9.77 -2.50
N MET A 35 0.68 -10.87 -1.77
CA MET A 35 1.80 -11.47 -1.02
C MET A 35 2.90 -11.97 -1.95
N ARG A 36 2.56 -12.54 -3.11
CA ARG A 36 3.55 -12.91 -4.13
C ARG A 36 4.31 -11.68 -4.63
N LEU A 37 3.61 -10.59 -4.96
CA LEU A 37 4.24 -9.32 -5.38
C LEU A 37 5.15 -8.74 -4.29
N ALA A 38 4.75 -8.83 -3.03
CA ALA A 38 5.55 -8.36 -1.89
C ALA A 38 6.84 -9.18 -1.75
N ARG A 39 6.76 -10.50 -1.88
CA ARG A 39 7.92 -11.41 -1.86
C ARG A 39 8.89 -11.14 -3.02
N GLU A 40 8.35 -10.87 -4.20
CA GLU A 40 9.13 -10.52 -5.40
C GLU A 40 9.64 -9.07 -5.38
N ARG A 41 9.35 -8.30 -4.32
CA ARG A 41 9.68 -6.86 -4.18
C ARG A 41 9.14 -5.99 -5.32
N LEU A 42 8.04 -6.39 -5.93
CA LEU A 42 7.39 -5.68 -7.04
C LEU A 42 6.38 -4.62 -6.60
N VAL A 43 6.03 -4.60 -5.31
CA VAL A 43 5.08 -3.68 -4.69
C VAL A 43 5.69 -3.12 -3.40
N PRO A 44 5.45 -1.85 -3.04
CA PRO A 44 5.88 -1.30 -1.75
C PRO A 44 5.29 -2.12 -0.61
N ALA A 45 6.16 -2.74 0.19
CA ALA A 45 5.78 -3.63 1.27
C ALA A 45 6.88 -3.68 2.32
N TYR A 46 6.48 -3.62 3.59
CA TYR A 46 7.37 -3.65 4.74
C TYR A 46 7.25 -5.01 5.41
N SER A 47 8.32 -5.80 5.35
CA SER A 47 8.40 -7.07 6.06
C SER A 47 8.92 -6.86 7.47
N PHE A 48 8.26 -7.43 8.46
CA PHE A 48 8.83 -7.62 9.79
C PHE A 48 8.75 -9.10 10.18
N ASN A 49 9.81 -9.57 10.82
CA ASN A 49 9.95 -10.97 11.21
C ASN A 49 9.84 -11.07 12.73
N ASP A 50 8.88 -11.85 13.21
CA ASP A 50 8.70 -12.15 14.64
C ASP A 50 9.28 -13.55 14.99
N GLY A 51 10.32 -13.97 14.28
CA GLY A 51 10.98 -15.28 14.47
C GLY A 51 10.21 -16.50 13.92
N ALA A 52 8.87 -16.49 13.92
CA ALA A 52 8.05 -17.62 13.46
C ALA A 52 7.31 -17.37 12.13
N ARG A 53 7.02 -16.10 11.81
CA ARG A 53 6.20 -15.73 10.64
C ARG A 53 6.67 -14.42 10.03
N HIS A 54 6.69 -14.37 8.71
CA HIS A 54 6.88 -13.13 7.96
C HIS A 54 5.56 -12.38 7.88
N HIS A 55 5.50 -11.22 8.52
CA HIS A 55 4.37 -10.31 8.42
C HIS A 55 4.68 -9.21 7.40
N TRP A 56 3.69 -8.91 6.57
CA TRP A 56 3.78 -7.86 5.56
C TRP A 56 2.83 -6.71 5.92
N ARG A 57 3.37 -5.50 5.89
CA ARG A 57 2.64 -4.25 6.10
C ARG A 57 2.73 -3.37 4.88
N PHE A 58 1.64 -2.66 4.60
CA PHE A 58 1.51 -1.84 3.40
C PHE A 58 0.94 -0.46 3.78
N LEU A 59 1.31 0.57 3.03
CA LEU A 59 0.69 1.90 3.12
C LEU A 59 -0.21 2.11 1.90
N LYS A 60 -1.44 2.63 2.08
CA LYS A 60 -2.35 2.77 0.94
C LYS A 60 -1.89 3.87 -0.01
N SER A 61 -1.29 4.94 0.49
CA SER A 61 -0.68 5.99 -0.34
C SER A 61 0.37 5.42 -1.30
N GLU A 62 1.27 4.57 -0.82
CA GLU A 62 2.29 3.94 -1.67
C GLU A 62 1.69 2.97 -2.69
N LEU A 63 0.66 2.21 -2.29
CA LEU A 63 -0.06 1.33 -3.20
C LEU A 63 -0.78 2.11 -4.31
N ASP A 64 -1.36 3.28 -3.99
CA ASP A 64 -2.00 4.17 -4.97
C ASP A 64 -0.96 4.75 -5.95
N ILE A 65 0.17 5.25 -5.45
CA ILE A 65 1.28 5.74 -6.28
C ILE A 65 1.79 4.63 -7.20
N TRP A 66 1.96 3.42 -6.66
CA TRP A 66 2.39 2.25 -7.43
C TRP A 66 1.38 1.84 -8.50
N MET A 67 0.07 1.90 -8.23
CA MET A 67 -0.95 1.64 -9.24
C MET A 67 -0.89 2.67 -10.38
N ARG A 68 -0.77 3.96 -10.03
CA ARG A 68 -0.68 5.05 -11.01
C ARG A 68 0.56 4.92 -11.88
N SER A 69 1.71 4.53 -11.31
CA SER A 69 2.95 4.35 -12.09
C SER A 69 2.83 3.23 -13.13
N ARG A 70 2.07 2.17 -12.84
CA ARG A 70 1.78 1.10 -13.81
C ARG A 70 0.84 1.53 -14.93
N VAL A 71 -0.19 2.30 -14.63
CA VAL A 71 -1.09 2.82 -15.67
C VAL A 71 -0.33 3.76 -16.61
N ASN A 72 0.55 4.59 -16.07
CA ASN A 72 1.34 5.54 -16.85
C ASN A 72 2.50 4.88 -17.64
N SER A 73 2.95 3.69 -17.27
CA SER A 73 4.01 2.96 -18.00
C SER A 73 3.49 2.06 -19.11
N ILE A 74 2.18 1.78 -19.15
CA ILE A 74 1.49 1.05 -20.23
C ILE A 74 1.19 2.04 -21.38
N SER A 75 2.12 2.94 -21.71
CA SER A 75 2.14 3.63 -23.00
C SER A 75 2.55 2.60 -24.07
N HIS A 76 1.65 1.68 -24.37
CA HIS A 76 1.78 0.84 -25.55
C HIS A 76 1.84 1.76 -26.76
N PRO A 77 2.93 1.78 -27.56
CA PRO A 77 2.86 2.40 -28.86
C PRO A 77 1.74 1.67 -29.61
N VAL A 78 0.65 2.39 -29.90
CA VAL A 78 -0.34 1.96 -30.88
C VAL A 78 0.47 1.57 -32.11
N ARG A 79 0.44 0.28 -32.45
CA ARG A 79 1.04 -0.21 -33.68
C ARG A 79 0.23 0.45 -34.80
N SER A 80 0.75 1.55 -35.34
CA SER A 80 0.22 2.16 -36.55
C SER A 80 0.41 1.12 -37.64
N VAL A 81 -0.65 0.41 -37.97
CA VAL A 81 -0.68 -0.49 -39.12
C VAL A 81 -0.86 0.43 -40.33
N SER A 82 0.20 0.62 -41.09
CA SER A 82 0.16 1.14 -42.46
C SER A 82 -0.32 0.07 -43.43
#